data_AF-A0AAV8VYV4-F1
#
_entry.id   AF-A0AAV8VYV4-F1
#
_cell.length_a   1.000
_cell.length_b   1.000
_cell.length_c   1.000
_cell.angle_alpha   90.00
_cell.angle_beta   90.00
_cell.angle_gamma   90.00
#
_symmetry.space_group_name_H-M   'P 1'
#
loop_
_entity.id
_entity.type
_entity.pdbx_description
1 polymer ?
#
loop_
_entity_poly.entity_id
_entity_poly.type
_entity_poly.pdbx_seq_one_letter_code
_entity_poly.pdbx_strand_id
1 'polypeptide(L)' 'MIQQRILNRLGSSTLRLHIQSKYINTTTPLLLIQKWRKQRGLPLNPNATGVLTDAPDYTFLDGRLTPYGVRQKK' A
#
# COMPACT_ATOMS: atom_id res chain seq x y z
N MET A 1 33.40 35.27 20.63
CA MET A 1 32.02 34.81 20.90
C MET A 1 31.55 34.12 19.63
N ILE A 2 31.54 32.80 19.51
CA ILE A 2 30.75 31.79 20.25
C ILE A 2 29.25 31.90 19.94
N GLN A 3 28.79 31.03 19.03
CA GLN A 3 27.45 30.42 18.93
C GLN A 3 26.24 31.36 18.71
N GLN A 4 25.11 30.97 18.11
CA GLN A 4 24.69 29.71 17.46
C GLN A 4 23.93 30.12 16.15
N ARG A 5 23.12 29.33 15.41
CA ARG A 5 22.41 28.06 15.66
C ARG A 5 22.50 27.12 14.45
N ILE A 6 21.70 26.06 14.46
CA ILE A 6 21.70 24.82 13.67
C ILE A 6 20.23 24.49 13.37
N LEU A 7 20.03 23.61 12.37
CA LEU A 7 18.79 22.97 11.86
C LEU A 7 18.32 23.54 10.50
N ASN A 8 18.09 22.72 9.47
CA ASN A 8 18.51 21.31 9.33
C ASN A 8 18.66 20.83 7.88
N ARG A 9 19.44 19.76 7.68
CA ARG A 9 19.33 18.84 6.53
C ARG A 9 18.50 17.62 6.97
N LEU A 10 17.48 17.29 6.19
CA LEU A 10 16.97 15.92 6.05
C LEU A 10 16.86 15.70 4.54
N GLY A 11 17.86 15.13 3.85
CA GLY A 11 18.60 13.94 4.25
C GLY A 11 17.82 12.72 3.78
N SER A 12 17.79 12.50 2.46
CA SER A 12 17.25 11.27 1.87
C SER A 12 18.23 10.12 2.10
N SER A 13 18.34 9.73 3.37
CA SER A 13 19.10 8.58 3.83
C SER A 13 18.13 7.52 4.28
N THR A 14 17.66 6.70 3.32
CA THR A 14 17.12 5.38 3.66
C THR A 14 18.28 4.55 4.19
N LEU A 15 18.55 4.65 5.50
CA LEU A 15 19.54 3.85 6.19
C LEU A 15 19.10 2.37 6.10
N ARG A 16 19.64 1.66 5.10
CA ARG A 16 19.51 0.21 5.00
C ARG A 16 20.34 -0.42 6.11
N LEU A 17 19.72 -0.66 7.26
CA LEU A 17 20.22 -1.61 8.24
C LEU A 17 20.09 -3.02 7.66
N HIS A 18 21.04 -3.37 6.79
CA HIS A 18 21.07 -4.65 6.10
C HIS A 18 21.61 -5.75 7.01
N ILE A 19 20.77 -6.18 7.95
CA ILE A 19 21.04 -7.35 8.79
C ILE A 19 20.92 -8.60 7.92
N GLN A 20 22.05 -9.08 7.40
CA GLN A 20 22.20 -10.39 6.77
C GLN A 20 21.95 -11.49 7.82
N SER A 21 20.69 -11.82 8.11
CA SER A 21 20.38 -13.11 8.71
C SER A 21 20.51 -14.17 7.64
N LYS A 22 21.40 -15.16 7.85
CA LYS A 22 21.49 -16.32 6.96
C LYS A 22 20.10 -16.96 6.87
N TYR A 23 19.70 -17.30 5.65
CA TYR A 23 18.44 -17.98 5.32
C TYR A 23 17.14 -17.15 5.37
N ILE A 24 17.17 -15.83 5.60
CA ILE A 24 15.97 -14.98 5.45
C ILE A 24 16.13 -13.99 4.29
N ASN A 25 15.32 -14.17 3.24
CA ASN A 25 15.20 -13.20 2.16
C ASN A 25 14.18 -12.13 2.55
N THR A 26 14.61 -10.87 2.62
CA THR A 26 13.72 -9.71 2.80
C THR A 26 13.71 -8.87 1.53
N THR A 27 12.52 -8.46 1.09
CA THR A 27 12.35 -7.50 -0.01
C THR A 27 11.81 -6.19 0.56
N THR A 28 12.33 -5.05 0.08
CA THR A 28 11.76 -3.74 0.42
C THR A 28 10.36 -3.61 -0.17
N PRO A 29 9.33 -3.22 0.61
CA PRO A 29 7.99 -3.00 0.06
C PRO A 29 8.04 -1.91 -1.01
N LEU A 30 7.48 -2.19 -2.19
CA LEU A 30 7.36 -1.18 -3.24
C LEU A 30 6.34 -0.12 -2.82
N LEU A 31 6.74 1.14 -2.91
CA LEU A 31 5.82 2.27 -2.71
C LEU A 31 4.73 2.22 -3.79
N LEU A 32 3.47 2.38 -3.39
CA LEU A 32 2.33 2.39 -4.30
C LEU A 32 2.48 3.55 -5.31
N ILE A 33 2.61 3.21 -6.60
CA ILE A 33 2.91 4.20 -7.65
C ILE A 33 1.64 4.98 -8.04
N GLN A 34 1.30 5.99 -7.24
CA GLN A 34 0.07 6.77 -7.39
C GLN A 34 -0.06 7.47 -8.74
N LYS A 35 1.05 7.94 -9.32
CA LYS A 35 1.06 8.55 -10.66
C LYS A 35 0.57 7.58 -11.74
N TRP A 36 1.04 6.33 -11.70
CA TRP A 36 0.66 5.27 -12.64
C TRP A 36 -0.82 4.89 -12.49
N ARG A 37 -1.32 4.81 -11.25
CA ARG A 37 -2.75 4.54 -10.98
C ARG A 37 -3.63 5.64 -11.58
N LYS A 38 -3.31 6.91 -11.31
CA LYS A 38 -4.03 8.06 -11.87
C LYS A 38 -4.00 8.08 -13.41
N GLN A 39 -2.84 7.78 -14.02
CA GLN A 39 -2.70 7.70 -15.48
C GLN A 39 -3.57 6.61 -16.13
N ARG A 40 -3.96 5.57 -15.38
CA ARG A 40 -4.85 4.49 -15.83
C ARG A 40 -6.31 4.65 -15.36
N GLY A 41 -6.68 5.81 -14.80
CA GLY A 41 -8.02 6.04 -14.26
C GLY A 41 -8.36 5.24 -13.00
N LEU A 42 -7.36 4.63 -12.35
CA LEU A 42 -7.55 3.84 -11.13
C LEU A 42 -7.61 4.74 -9.88
N PRO A 43 -8.40 4.37 -8.85
CA PRO A 43 -8.49 5.17 -7.63
C PRO A 43 -7.16 5.21 -6.88
N LEU A 44 -6.82 6.37 -6.29
CA LEU A 44 -5.57 6.59 -5.54
C LEU A 44 -5.48 5.70 -4.31
N ASN A 45 -6.56 5.56 -3.55
CA ASN A 45 -6.68 4.48 -2.58
C ASN A 45 -7.20 3.23 -3.33
N PRO A 46 -6.45 2.11 -3.39
CA PRO A 46 -6.95 0.87 -4.01
C PRO A 46 -8.22 0.33 -3.37
N ASN A 47 -8.44 0.66 -2.09
CA ASN A 47 -9.58 0.20 -1.29
C ASN A 47 -10.74 1.21 -1.29
N ALA A 48 -10.83 2.09 -2.29
CA ALA A 48 -11.93 3.05 -2.41
C ALA A 48 -13.11 2.49 -3.24
N THR A 49 -12.81 1.90 -4.39
CA THR A 49 -13.77 1.33 -5.35
C THR A 49 -13.05 0.35 -6.30
N GLY A 50 -13.83 -0.47 -7.02
CA GLY A 50 -13.38 -1.39 -8.05
C GLY A 50 -13.41 -2.84 -7.59
N VAL A 51 -12.92 -3.75 -8.43
CA VAL A 51 -12.99 -5.22 -8.21
C VAL A 51 -12.45 -5.66 -6.85
N LEU A 52 -11.48 -4.95 -6.26
CA LEU A 52 -10.92 -5.28 -4.94
C LEU A 52 -11.90 -5.05 -3.76
N THR A 53 -12.90 -4.18 -3.92
CA THR A 53 -13.87 -3.82 -2.87
C THR A 53 -15.31 -4.18 -3.20
N ASP A 54 -15.62 -4.19 -4.50
CA ASP A 54 -16.98 -4.27 -5.01
C ASP A 54 -17.35 -5.70 -5.45
N ALA A 55 -16.35 -6.58 -5.64
CA ALA A 55 -16.53 -8.00 -5.90
C ALA A 55 -16.68 -8.80 -4.57
N PRO A 56 -17.24 -10.03 -4.61
CA PRO A 56 -17.33 -10.87 -3.43
C PRO A 56 -16.00 -11.54 -3.07
N ASP A 57 -15.68 -11.60 -1.77
CA ASP A 57 -14.45 -12.22 -1.25
C ASP A 57 -14.40 -13.76 -1.40
N TYR A 58 -15.57 -14.39 -1.54
CA TYR A 58 -15.74 -15.83 -1.68
C TYR A 58 -16.92 -16.15 -2.60
N THR A 59 -17.10 -17.42 -2.97
CA THR A 59 -18.29 -17.96 -3.63
C THR A 59 -18.61 -19.35 -3.08
N PHE A 60 -19.86 -19.79 -3.17
CA PHE A 60 -20.24 -21.16 -2.78
C PHE A 60 -19.84 -22.17 -3.86
N LEU A 61 -19.50 -23.40 -3.45
CA LEU A 61 -19.11 -24.50 -4.36
C LEU A 61 -20.25 -24.94 -5.29
N ASP A 62 -21.49 -24.68 -4.91
CA ASP A 62 -22.70 -24.94 -5.70
C ASP A 62 -23.07 -23.79 -6.66
N GLY A 63 -22.22 -22.77 -6.77
CA GLY A 63 -22.43 -21.63 -7.67
C GLY A 63 -23.47 -20.61 -7.20
N ARG A 64 -24.01 -20.72 -5.98
CA ARG A 64 -24.87 -19.68 -5.41
C ARG A 64 -24.13 -18.36 -5.26
N LEU A 65 -24.87 -17.26 -5.44
CA LEU A 65 -24.35 -15.90 -5.30
C LEU A 65 -24.02 -15.60 -3.83
N THR A 66 -22.91 -14.90 -3.64
CA THR A 66 -22.45 -14.40 -2.34
C THR A 66 -23.37 -13.27 -1.86
N PRO A 67 -23.91 -13.32 -0.63
CA PRO A 67 -24.70 -12.22 -0.06
C PRO A 67 -23.87 -10.94 0.04
N TYR A 68 -24.52 -9.80 -0.13
CA TYR A 68 -23.86 -8.49 0.02
C TYR A 68 -23.39 -8.29 1.46
N GLY A 69 -22.12 -7.94 1.61
CA GLY A 69 -21.55 -7.47 2.86
C GLY A 69 -22.05 -6.09 3.26
N VAL A 70 -21.81 -5.73 4.53
CA VAL A 70 -22.15 -4.42 5.08
C VAL A 70 -21.51 -3.32 4.23
N ARG A 71 -22.31 -2.34 3.78
CA ARG A 71 -21.91 -1.19 2.94
C ARG A 71 -21.44 -1.48 1.51
N GLN A 72 -21.56 -2.72 0.99
CA GLN A 72 -21.36 -2.98 -0.45
C GLN A 72 -22.48 -2.39 -1.33
N LYS A 73 -23.65 -2.12 -0.74
CA LYS A 73 -24.73 -1.34 -1.35
C LYS A 73 -24.96 -0.04 -0.58
N LYS A 74 -25.40 0.98 -1.30
CA LYS A 74 -25.97 2.22 -0.77
C LYS A 74 -27.49 2.15 -0.79
#